data_AF-A0A1S3MYZ6-F1
#
_entry.id   AF-A0A1S3MYZ6-F1
#
_cell.length_a   1.000
_cell.length_b   1.000
_cell.length_c   1.000
_cell.angle_alpha   90.00
_cell.angle_beta   90.00
_cell.angle_gamma   90.00
#
_symmetry.space_group_name_H-M   'P 1'
#
loop_
_entity.id
_entity.type
_entity.pdbx_description
1 polymer ?
#
loop_
_entity_poly.entity_id
_entity_poly.type
_entity_poly.pdbx_seq_one_letter_code
_entity_poly.pdbx_strand_id
1 'polypeptide(L)'
;MKNVGFHTCRFSVKQPSPGTGIRVIYTPGPVAAGMKTELQVELYAMTIGLEESAEGEVYISHHIHIKTETEIFYLPVLANILLKWL
;
A
#
# COMPACT_ATOMS: atom_id res chain seq x y z
N MET A 1 -3.85 -6.02 -9.98
CA MET A 1 -3.45 -7.40 -9.62
C MET A 1 -4.18 -8.43 -10.49
N LYS A 2 -3.60 -9.60 -10.73
CA LYS A 2 -4.24 -10.70 -11.47
C LYS A 2 -4.14 -12.00 -10.67
N ASN A 3 -5.22 -12.76 -10.55
CA ASN A 3 -5.15 -14.11 -10.03
C ASN A 3 -4.61 -15.04 -11.14
N VAL A 4 -3.39 -15.56 -10.95
CA VAL A 4 -2.72 -16.48 -11.90
C VAL A 4 -2.85 -17.96 -11.51
N GLY A 5 -3.56 -18.27 -10.42
CA GLY A 5 -3.83 -19.64 -10.00
C GLY A 5 -4.97 -20.31 -10.77
N PHE A 6 -5.25 -21.56 -10.41
CA PHE A 6 -6.30 -22.38 -11.03
C PHE A 6 -7.69 -22.19 -10.40
N HIS A 7 -7.75 -21.62 -9.19
CA HIS A 7 -8.99 -21.45 -8.43
C HIS A 7 -9.25 -19.98 -8.11
N THR A 8 -10.52 -19.66 -7.83
CA THR A 8 -10.90 -18.40 -7.20
C THR A 8 -10.15 -18.24 -5.88
N CYS A 9 -9.59 -17.06 -5.63
CA CYS A 9 -8.85 -16.77 -4.40
C CYS A 9 -9.36 -15.47 -3.80
N ARG A 10 -9.56 -15.44 -2.48
CA ARG A 10 -9.86 -14.20 -1.75
C ARG A 10 -8.57 -13.53 -1.30
N PHE A 11 -8.60 -12.20 -1.28
CA PHE A 11 -7.52 -11.43 -0.68
C PHE A 11 -8.06 -10.29 0.19
N SER A 12 -7.24 -9.87 1.13
CA SER A 12 -7.43 -8.68 1.95
C SER A 12 -6.11 -7.96 2.14
N VAL A 13 -6.19 -6.66 2.44
CA VAL A 13 -5.02 -5.84 2.76
C VAL A 13 -5.13 -5.40 4.20
N LYS A 14 -4.07 -5.65 4.98
CA LYS A 14 -3.90 -5.00 6.29
C LYS A 14 -3.51 -3.55 6.02
N GLN A 15 -4.34 -2.61 6.46
CA GLN A 15 -4.05 -1.19 6.22
C GLN A 15 -2.73 -0.79 6.90
N PRO A 16 -1.84 -0.08 6.19
CA PRO A 16 -0.69 0.59 6.80
C PRO A 16 -1.13 1.51 7.94
N SER A 17 -0.27 1.72 8.93
CA SER A 17 -0.59 2.66 10.00
C SER A 17 -0.68 4.09 9.44
N PRO A 18 -1.56 4.96 9.97
CA PRO A 18 -1.73 6.32 9.48
C PRO A 18 -0.42 7.12 9.37
N GLY A 19 0.52 6.92 10.30
CA GLY A 19 1.83 7.59 10.30
C GLY A 19 2.76 7.24 9.13
N THR A 20 2.43 6.21 8.33
CA THR A 20 3.16 5.92 7.08
C THR A 20 2.79 6.86 5.94
N GLY A 21 1.66 7.57 6.05
CA GLY A 21 1.04 8.30 4.96
C GLY A 21 0.54 7.46 3.81
N ILE A 22 0.52 6.13 3.93
CA ILE A 22 0.04 5.23 2.88
C ILE A 22 -1.40 4.83 3.19
N ARG A 23 -2.29 4.97 2.20
CA ARG A 23 -3.64 4.39 2.22
C ARG A 23 -3.79 3.41 1.07
N VAL A 24 -4.39 2.25 1.33
CA VAL A 24 -4.72 1.29 0.29
C VAL A 24 -6.24 1.26 0.10
N ILE A 25 -6.68 1.45 -1.14
CA ILE A 25 -8.08 1.34 -1.56
C ILE A 25 -8.21 0.12 -2.45
N TYR A 26 -9.15 -0.75 -2.11
CA TYR A 26 -9.45 -1.96 -2.86
C TYR A 26 -10.86 -2.45 -2.53
N THR A 27 -11.40 -3.31 -3.39
CA THR A 27 -12.61 -4.06 -3.10
C THR A 27 -12.23 -5.42 -2.50
N PRO A 28 -12.52 -5.69 -1.21
CA PRO A 28 -12.28 -7.00 -0.63
C PRO A 28 -13.17 -8.06 -1.27
N GLY A 29 -12.64 -9.27 -1.45
CA GLY A 29 -13.46 -10.37 -1.96
C GLY A 29 -12.69 -11.38 -2.81
N PRO A 30 -13.44 -12.30 -3.44
CA PRO A 30 -12.88 -13.32 -4.33
C PRO A 30 -12.50 -12.74 -5.69
N VAL A 31 -11.37 -13.20 -6.24
CA VAL A 31 -10.94 -12.95 -7.61
C VAL A 31 -10.88 -14.29 -8.33
N ALA A 32 -11.70 -14.49 -9.35
CA ALA A 32 -11.71 -15.72 -10.14
C ALA A 32 -10.37 -15.95 -10.87
N ALA A 33 -10.05 -17.20 -11.16
CA ALA A 33 -8.84 -17.57 -11.89
C ALA A 33 -8.74 -16.81 -13.23
N GLY A 34 -7.57 -16.26 -13.54
CA GLY A 34 -7.34 -15.47 -14.74
C GLY A 34 -7.88 -14.03 -14.70
N MET A 35 -8.71 -13.67 -13.72
CA MET A 35 -9.31 -12.34 -13.61
C MET A 35 -8.39 -11.33 -12.92
N LYS A 36 -8.67 -10.05 -13.16
CA LYS A 36 -7.96 -8.91 -12.58
C LYS A 36 -8.84 -8.17 -11.58
N THR A 37 -8.16 -7.53 -10.63
CA THR A 37 -8.75 -6.57 -9.69
C THR A 37 -7.77 -5.41 -9.48
N GLU A 38 -8.26 -4.29 -9.00
CA GLU A 38 -7.45 -3.10 -8.75
C GLU A 38 -7.05 -2.97 -7.28
N LEU A 39 -5.83 -2.50 -7.08
CA LEU A 39 -5.29 -2.09 -5.78
C LEU A 39 -4.74 -0.67 -5.99
N GLN A 40 -5.41 0.32 -5.43
CA GLN A 40 -4.94 1.70 -5.48
C GLN A 40 -4.17 1.99 -4.21
N VAL A 41 -2.94 2.47 -4.37
CA VAL A 41 -2.06 2.90 -3.27
C VAL A 41 -1.92 4.41 -3.36
N GLU A 42 -2.34 5.09 -2.30
CA GLU A 42 -2.20 6.54 -2.17
C GLU A 42 -1.11 6.84 -1.15
N LEU A 43 -0.31 7.86 -1.44
CA LEU A 43 0.76 8.35 -0.57
C LEU A 43 0.52 9.83 -0.26
N TYR A 44 0.41 10.14 1.03
CA TYR A 44 0.17 11.47 1.55
C TYR A 44 1.42 12.00 2.25
N ALA A 45 2.10 12.97 1.64
CA ALA A 45 3.33 13.55 2.19
C ALA A 45 3.11 14.31 3.52
N MET A 46 1.96 14.98 3.67
CA MET A 46 1.68 15.87 4.81
C MET A 46 1.50 15.16 6.16
N THR A 47 1.30 13.84 6.18
CA THR A 47 1.10 13.07 7.42
C THR A 47 2.36 12.34 7.88
N ILE A 48 3.48 12.53 7.19
CA ILE A 48 4.74 11.86 7.45
C ILE A 48 5.65 12.87 8.15
N GLY A 49 5.88 12.68 9.46
CA GLY A 49 6.73 13.55 10.27
C GLY A 49 6.06 14.86 10.68
N LEU A 50 4.96 14.76 11.46
CA LEU A 50 4.26 15.87 12.13
C LEU A 50 5.12 16.64 13.17
N GLU A 51 6.42 16.84 12.92
CA GLU A 51 7.19 17.89 13.58
C GLU A 51 7.28 19.07 12.61
N GLU A 52 6.35 20.01 12.82
CA GLU A 52 6.20 21.29 12.13
C GLU A 52 7.49 22.13 12.23
N SER A 53 8.55 21.87 11.47
CA SER A 53 9.65 22.86 11.29
C SER A 53 10.84 22.48 10.40
N ALA A 54 10.94 21.27 9.84
CA ALA A 54 12.16 20.89 9.11
C ALA A 54 11.95 20.78 7.59
N GLU A 55 12.55 21.72 6.85
CA GLU A 55 12.95 21.50 5.46
C GLU A 55 13.81 20.22 5.39
N GLY A 56 13.53 19.29 4.48
CA GLY A 56 14.22 18.01 4.52
C GLY A 56 13.75 16.95 3.54
N GLU A 57 14.46 15.83 3.55
CA GLU A 57 14.14 14.63 2.77
C GLU A 57 13.71 13.52 3.72
N VAL A 58 12.53 12.95 3.46
CA VAL A 58 12.01 11.80 4.20
C VAL A 58 12.02 10.58 3.31
N TYR A 59 12.69 9.52 3.77
CA TYR A 59 12.65 8.22 3.11
C TYR A 59 11.52 7.36 3.66
N ILE A 60 10.70 6.83 2.77
CA ILE A 60 9.67 5.84 3.08
C ILE A 60 10.17 4.48 2.60
N SER A 61 10.11 3.51 3.51
CA SER A 61 10.22 2.09 3.18
C SER A 61 9.16 1.32 3.95
N HIS A 62 8.10 0.92 3.25
CA HIS A 62 7.00 0.17 3.84
C HIS A 62 6.60 -1.00 2.95
N HIS A 63 6.20 -2.12 3.56
CA HIS A 63 5.61 -3.23 2.84
C HIS A 63 4.11 -3.29 3.10
N ILE A 64 3.31 -3.17 2.03
CA ILE A 64 1.87 -3.43 2.11
C ILE A 64 1.68 -4.95 2.15
N HIS A 65 0.97 -5.43 3.16
CA HIS A 65 0.69 -6.86 3.34
C HIS A 65 -0.63 -7.21 2.65
N ILE A 66 -0.54 -7.95 1.53
CA ILE A 66 -1.67 -8.48 0.79
C ILE A 66 -1.84 -9.94 1.21
N LYS A 67 -2.81 -10.20 2.09
CA LYS A 67 -3.10 -11.54 2.60
C LYS A 67 -4.05 -12.26 1.64
N THR A 68 -3.68 -13.46 1.24
CA THR A 68 -4.55 -14.42 0.56
C THR A 68 -4.93 -15.55 1.51
N GLU A 69 -5.64 -16.56 1.01
CA GLU A 69 -6.04 -17.72 1.81
C GLU A 69 -4.84 -18.58 2.24
N THR A 70 -3.80 -18.67 1.42
CA THR A 70 -2.63 -19.54 1.67
C THR A 70 -1.35 -18.77 1.99
N GLU A 71 -1.21 -17.54 1.50
CA GLU A 71 0.06 -16.81 1.52
C GLU A 71 -0.14 -15.30 1.79
N ILE A 72 0.93 -14.64 2.20
CA ILE A 72 1.00 -13.16 2.30
C ILE A 72 1.99 -12.66 1.27
N PHE A 73 1.55 -11.77 0.38
CA PHE A 73 2.41 -11.05 -0.55
C PHE A 73 2.78 -9.68 0.04
N TYR A 74 4.02 -9.29 -0.17
CA TYR A 74 4.56 -8.01 0.29
C TYR A 74 4.79 -7.10 -0.92
N LEU A 75 4.01 -6.03 -1.03
CA LEU A 75 4.22 -4.99 -2.03
C LEU A 75 5.06 -3.86 -1.43
N PRO A 76 6.35 -3.70 -1.80
CA PRO A 76 7.17 -2.61 -1.30
C PRO A 76 6.69 -1.26 -1.85
N VAL A 77 6.63 -0.26 -0.97
CA VAL A 77 6.47 1.16 -1.28
C VAL A 77 7.74 1.86 -0.81
N LEU A 78 8.54 2.29 -1.78
CA LEU A 78 9.78 3.04 -1.55
C LEU A 78 9.61 4.44 -2.14
N ALA A 79 9.88 5.47 -1.35
CA ALA A 79 9.77 6.86 -1.83
C ALA A 79 10.75 7.78 -1.09
N ASN A 80 11.28 8.77 -1.82
CA ASN A 80 11.96 9.92 -1.25
C ASN A 80 11.00 11.12 -1.34
N ILE A 81 10.60 11.66 -0.20
CA ILE A 81 9.74 12.85 -0.14
C ILE A 81 10.61 14.05 0.15
N LEU A 82 10.60 15.02 -0.77
CA LEU A 82 11.20 16.32 -0.56
C LEU A 82 10.17 17.26 0.08
N LEU A 83 10.38 17.62 1.34
CA LEU A 83 9.61 18.65 2.03
C LEU A 83 10.26 20.00 1.74
N LYS A 84 9.55 20.84 0.98
CA LYS A 84 9.94 22.23 0.69
C LYS A 84 8.90 23.18 1.27
N TRP A 85 9.35 24.32 1.78
CA TRP A 85 8.45 25.43 2.07
C TRP A 85 7.79 25.92 0.76
N LEU A 86 6.51 26.28 0.85
CA LEU A 86 5.76 26.96 -0.22
C LEU A 86 5.67 28.46 0.09
#